data_AF-A9AWH4-F1
#
_entry.id   AF-A9AWH4-F1
#
_cell.length_a   1.000
_cell.length_b   1.000
_cell.length_c   1.000
_cell.angle_alpha   90.00
_cell.angle_beta   90.00
_cell.angle_gamma   90.00
#
_symmetry.space_group_name_H-M   'P 1'
#
loop_
_entity.id
_entity.type
_entity.pdbx_description
1 polymer ?
#
loop_
_entity_poly.entity_id
_entity_poly.type
_entity_poly.pdbx_seq_one_letter_code
_entity_poly.pdbx_strand_id
1 'polypeptide(L)'
;MQRPTFIPPNPTEPPTMRGPRVTTAAPMPRAPLPITRPLTPNEFNTALVHLYRGELTRANTWRVRLDGTTNWAVLTTGATLSFAFSSPSNTPVMILLNSLLIMFFLFIEARRYRFYDLWRTRVRVMETEFFADMLAPEPDSDTGGPHWRELLAQDLMEPHFNISLLEAMSRRLRRNYVWIFALLALSWVTKVGIHPTIAQSFGEVYDRAAVGPLPSWFMLLFGAAFNGGLVWLGWLGEQSQESSGEILSRNEARDKMGSGTANE
;
A
#
# COMPACT_ATOMS: atom_id res chain seq x y z
N MET A 1 -20.20 95.57 -39.99
CA MET A 1 -19.16 94.52 -40.03
C MET A 1 -18.75 94.19 -38.60
N GLN A 2 -19.36 93.17 -37.99
CA GLN A 2 -19.00 92.71 -36.64
C GLN A 2 -17.95 91.60 -36.75
N ARG A 3 -16.81 91.79 -36.08
CA ARG A 3 -15.75 90.78 -35.97
C ARG A 3 -16.23 89.66 -35.03
N PRO A 4 -15.99 88.37 -35.35
CA PRO A 4 -16.26 87.30 -34.40
C PRO A 4 -15.22 87.31 -33.27
N THR A 5 -15.71 87.31 -32.04
CA THR A 5 -14.92 87.21 -30.81
C THR A 5 -14.39 85.78 -30.65
N PHE A 6 -13.06 85.62 -30.59
CA PHE A 6 -12.43 84.33 -30.27
C PHE A 6 -12.43 84.15 -28.75
N ILE A 7 -13.17 83.14 -28.25
CA ILE A 7 -13.14 82.73 -26.85
C ILE A 7 -12.14 81.57 -26.74
N PRO A 8 -11.03 81.68 -25.99
CA PRO A 8 -10.14 80.54 -25.78
C PRO A 8 -10.84 79.49 -24.90
N PRO A 9 -10.61 78.18 -25.13
CA PRO A 9 -11.13 77.14 -24.27
C PRO A 9 -10.53 77.25 -22.85
N ASN A 10 -11.36 77.01 -21.84
CA ASN A 10 -11.01 77.01 -20.43
C ASN A 10 -10.01 75.87 -20.12
N PRO A 11 -8.81 76.14 -19.55
CA PRO A 11 -7.77 75.13 -19.37
C PRO A 11 -8.02 74.12 -18.23
N THR A 12 -9.25 73.98 -17.73
CA THR A 12 -9.55 73.18 -16.52
C THR A 12 -10.43 71.95 -16.74
N GLU A 13 -10.76 71.56 -17.97
CA GLU A 13 -11.41 70.28 -18.23
C GLU A 13 -10.39 69.18 -18.59
N PRO A 14 -10.23 68.14 -17.74
CA PRO A 14 -9.42 66.99 -18.11
C PRO A 14 -10.08 66.22 -19.27
N PRO A 15 -9.30 65.67 -20.22
CA PRO A 15 -9.86 64.87 -21.30
C PRO A 15 -10.58 63.65 -20.73
N THR A 16 -11.87 63.50 -21.03
CA THR A 16 -12.62 62.28 -20.74
C THR A 16 -12.08 61.17 -21.64
N MET A 17 -11.06 60.45 -21.17
CA MET A 17 -10.64 59.20 -21.79
C MET A 17 -11.78 58.18 -21.65
N ARG A 18 -12.63 58.07 -22.67
CA ARG A 18 -13.44 56.86 -22.88
C ARG A 18 -12.47 55.72 -23.15
N GLY A 19 -12.14 54.95 -22.12
CA GLY A 19 -11.50 53.65 -22.29
C GLY A 19 -12.34 52.77 -23.23
N PRO A 20 -11.72 51.77 -23.90
CA PRO A 20 -12.44 50.90 -24.81
C PRO A 20 -13.61 50.26 -24.06
N ARG A 21 -14.81 50.33 -24.65
CA ARG A 21 -15.97 49.62 -24.13
C ARG A 21 -15.62 48.13 -24.14
N VAL A 22 -15.36 47.54 -22.98
CA VAL A 22 -15.23 46.09 -22.86
C VAL A 22 -16.63 45.54 -23.12
N THR A 23 -16.90 45.20 -24.38
CA THR A 23 -18.05 44.40 -24.74
C THR A 23 -17.84 43.07 -24.02
N THR A 24 -18.59 42.83 -22.94
CA THR A 24 -18.65 41.52 -22.30
C THR A 24 -19.15 40.55 -23.36
N ALA A 25 -18.23 39.84 -24.00
CA ALA A 25 -18.58 38.80 -24.96
C ALA A 25 -19.44 37.78 -24.22
N ALA A 26 -20.64 37.51 -24.73
CA ALA A 26 -21.49 36.46 -24.20
C ALA A 26 -20.68 35.14 -24.13
N PRO A 27 -20.84 34.32 -23.09
CA PRO A 27 -20.13 33.06 -23.01
C PRO A 27 -20.48 32.24 -24.25
N MET A 28 -19.45 31.89 -25.04
CA MET A 28 -19.61 31.03 -26.22
C MET A 28 -20.33 29.75 -25.80
N PRO A 29 -21.33 29.27 -26.57
CA PRO A 29 -21.94 27.98 -26.33
C PRO A 29 -20.84 26.92 -26.25
N ARG A 30 -20.80 26.15 -25.15
CA ARG A 30 -19.88 25.02 -25.03
C ARG A 30 -20.10 24.13 -26.25
N ALA A 31 -19.07 23.99 -27.09
CA ALA A 31 -19.14 23.06 -28.22
C ALA A 31 -19.58 21.69 -27.70
N PRO A 32 -20.54 21.01 -28.34
CA PRO A 32 -20.95 19.69 -27.92
C PRO A 32 -19.72 18.79 -27.89
N LEU A 33 -19.51 18.09 -26.78
CA LEU A 33 -18.40 17.15 -26.65
C LEU A 33 -18.47 16.17 -27.84
N PRO A 34 -17.36 15.91 -28.54
CA PRO A 34 -17.39 15.04 -29.71
C PRO A 34 -17.91 13.67 -29.29
N ILE A 35 -18.96 13.19 -29.99
CA ILE A 35 -19.48 11.84 -29.84
C ILE A 35 -18.33 10.89 -30.17
N THR A 36 -17.82 10.18 -29.17
CA THR A 36 -16.69 9.27 -29.33
C THR A 36 -17.11 8.12 -30.25
N ARG A 37 -16.50 8.02 -31.44
CA ARG A 37 -16.62 6.82 -32.27
C ARG A 37 -16.01 5.61 -31.54
N PRO A 38 -16.47 4.37 -31.81
CA PRO A 38 -15.79 3.19 -31.30
C PRO A 38 -14.33 3.15 -31.76
N LEU A 39 -13.46 2.64 -30.90
CA LEU A 39 -12.03 2.46 -31.20
C LEU A 39 -11.87 1.39 -32.28
N THR A 40 -10.95 1.63 -33.21
CA THR A 40 -10.49 0.57 -34.13
C THR A 40 -9.68 -0.48 -33.36
N PRO A 41 -9.55 -1.72 -33.87
CA PRO A 41 -8.74 -2.75 -33.23
C PRO A 41 -7.29 -2.32 -32.94
N ASN A 42 -6.67 -1.57 -33.86
CA ASN A 42 -5.31 -1.05 -33.66
C ASN A 42 -5.24 0.02 -32.57
N GLU A 43 -6.22 0.92 -32.50
CA GLU A 43 -6.30 1.93 -31.44
C GLU A 43 -6.52 1.27 -30.07
N PHE A 44 -7.40 0.26 -30.00
CA PHE A 44 -7.64 -0.53 -28.80
C PHE A 44 -6.38 -1.26 -28.34
N ASN A 45 -5.74 -2.02 -29.24
CA ASN A 45 -4.51 -2.77 -28.92
C ASN A 45 -3.39 -1.83 -28.45
N THR A 46 -3.23 -0.68 -29.11
CA THR A 46 -2.24 0.33 -28.72
C THR A 46 -2.53 0.88 -27.33
N ALA A 47 -3.77 1.28 -27.05
CA ALA A 47 -4.18 1.77 -25.74
C ALA A 47 -3.97 0.72 -24.64
N LEU A 48 -4.34 -0.54 -24.90
CA LEU A 48 -4.18 -1.64 -23.96
C LEU A 48 -2.71 -1.96 -23.67
N VAL A 49 -1.83 -1.94 -24.67
CA VAL A 49 -0.38 -2.10 -24.46
C VAL A 49 0.19 -0.97 -23.61
N HIS A 50 -0.26 0.27 -23.82
CA HIS A 50 0.18 1.40 -22.99
C HIS A 50 -0.35 1.30 -21.55
N LEU A 51 -1.61 0.88 -21.36
CA LEU A 51 -2.15 0.57 -20.04
C LEU A 51 -1.32 -0.50 -19.35
N TYR A 52 -1.08 -1.63 -20.01
CA TYR A 52 -0.27 -2.73 -19.49
C TYR A 52 1.12 -2.27 -19.03
N ARG A 53 1.82 -1.46 -19.84
CA ARG A 53 3.13 -0.90 -19.46
C ARG A 53 3.05 0.00 -18.23
N GLY A 54 2.01 0.83 -18.14
CA GLY A 54 1.76 1.67 -16.97
C GLY A 54 1.50 0.86 -15.70
N GLU A 55 0.65 -0.16 -15.81
CA GLU A 55 0.29 -1.10 -14.74
C GLU A 55 1.51 -1.91 -14.26
N LEU A 56 2.29 -2.45 -15.19
CA LEU A 56 3.54 -3.17 -14.90
C LEU A 56 4.56 -2.27 -14.17
N THR A 57 4.69 -1.01 -14.60
CA THR A 57 5.59 -0.03 -13.95
C THR A 57 5.13 0.27 -12.52
N ARG A 58 3.82 0.42 -12.29
CA ARG A 58 3.25 0.59 -10.95
C ARG A 58 3.51 -0.64 -10.08
N ALA A 59 3.22 -1.84 -10.58
CA ALA A 59 3.45 -3.10 -9.87
C ALA A 59 4.92 -3.24 -9.44
N ASN A 60 5.87 -2.98 -10.35
CA ASN A 60 7.31 -3.01 -10.06
C ASN A 60 7.73 -1.97 -9.01
N THR A 61 7.24 -0.73 -9.14
CA THR A 61 7.54 0.34 -8.18
C THR A 61 7.04 -0.02 -6.78
N TRP A 62 5.84 -0.58 -6.67
CA TRP A 62 5.28 -1.01 -5.40
C TRP A 62 5.98 -2.24 -4.84
N ARG A 63 6.43 -3.17 -5.68
CA ARG A 63 7.26 -4.31 -5.26
C ARG A 63 8.54 -3.84 -4.56
N VAL A 64 9.29 -2.92 -5.18
CA VAL A 64 10.54 -2.38 -4.60
C VAL A 64 10.28 -1.65 -3.28
N ARG A 65 9.16 -0.95 -3.14
CA ARG A 65 8.80 -0.25 -1.90
C ARG A 65 8.42 -1.18 -0.74
N LEU A 66 8.11 -2.45 -1.01
CA LEU A 66 7.85 -3.45 0.03
C LEU A 66 9.16 -3.91 0.68
N ASP A 67 10.23 -4.09 -0.11
CA ASP A 67 11.51 -4.58 0.41
C ASP A 67 12.14 -3.58 1.40
N GLY A 68 11.91 -2.29 1.19
CA GLY A 68 12.44 -1.23 2.05
C GLY A 68 12.02 -1.36 3.52
N THR A 69 10.76 -1.65 3.82
CA THR A 69 10.27 -1.73 5.21
C THR A 69 10.81 -2.94 5.97
N THR A 70 10.95 -4.08 5.30
CA THR A 70 11.59 -5.27 5.89
C THR A 70 13.08 -5.02 6.13
N ASN A 71 13.79 -4.34 5.20
CA ASN A 71 15.20 -3.98 5.41
C ASN A 71 15.39 -3.06 6.63
N TRP A 72 14.52 -2.06 6.81
CA TRP A 72 14.53 -1.21 8.01
C TRP A 72 14.24 -2.01 9.29
N ALA A 73 13.34 -2.99 9.22
CA ALA A 73 13.06 -3.87 10.35
C ALA A 73 14.27 -4.72 10.77
N VAL A 74 15.00 -5.27 9.81
CA VAL A 74 16.23 -6.03 10.07
C VAL A 74 17.32 -5.13 10.65
N LEU A 75 17.55 -3.95 10.06
CA LEU A 75 18.57 -3.01 10.51
C LEU A 75 18.33 -2.52 11.95
N THR A 76 17.09 -2.11 12.24
CA THR A 76 16.71 -1.64 13.59
C THR A 76 16.80 -2.75 14.62
N THR A 77 16.41 -3.97 14.26
CA THR A 77 16.60 -5.16 15.11
C THR A 77 18.07 -5.41 15.42
N GLY A 78 18.94 -5.44 14.41
CA GLY A 78 20.38 -5.63 14.62
C GLY A 78 21.00 -4.55 15.51
N ALA A 79 20.64 -3.29 15.30
CA ALA A 79 21.09 -2.18 16.13
C ALA A 79 20.60 -2.28 17.58
N THR A 80 19.31 -2.59 17.78
CA THR A 80 18.74 -2.78 19.13
C THR A 80 19.41 -3.94 19.86
N LEU A 81 19.60 -5.09 19.21
CA LEU A 81 20.23 -6.25 19.85
C LEU A 81 21.70 -5.97 20.18
N SER A 82 22.44 -5.35 19.27
CA SER A 82 23.84 -4.96 19.51
C SER A 82 23.95 -4.05 20.75
N PHE A 83 23.05 -3.07 20.88
CA PHE A 83 23.02 -2.21 22.06
C PHE A 83 22.53 -2.94 23.32
N ALA A 84 21.46 -3.73 23.23
CA ALA A 84 20.90 -4.44 24.38
C ALA A 84 21.91 -5.41 25.00
N PHE A 85 22.75 -6.06 24.19
CA PHE A 85 23.77 -7.01 24.63
C PHE A 85 25.16 -6.39 24.88
N SER A 86 25.40 -5.12 24.55
CA SER A 86 26.72 -4.49 24.75
C SER A 86 27.09 -4.28 26.22
N SER A 87 26.10 -4.26 27.13
CA SER A 87 26.32 -4.15 28.57
C SER A 87 25.28 -4.95 29.37
N PRO A 88 25.68 -5.63 30.46
CA PRO A 88 24.74 -6.20 31.42
C PRO A 88 23.75 -5.19 32.02
N SER A 89 24.15 -3.91 32.13
CA SER A 89 23.31 -2.85 32.69
C SER A 89 22.21 -2.34 31.74
N ASN A 90 22.25 -2.70 30.46
CA ASN A 90 21.25 -2.26 29.49
C ASN A 90 19.91 -3.00 29.70
N THR A 91 18.83 -2.22 29.71
CA THR A 91 17.48 -2.75 30.00
C THR A 91 16.94 -3.67 28.91
N PRO A 92 16.30 -4.80 29.27
CA PRO A 92 15.62 -5.69 28.31
C PRO A 92 14.42 -5.02 27.61
N VAL A 93 13.91 -3.89 28.12
CA VAL A 93 12.79 -3.14 27.51
C VAL A 93 13.08 -2.68 26.09
N MET A 94 14.33 -2.40 25.76
CA MET A 94 14.69 -1.97 24.40
C MET A 94 14.27 -3.01 23.34
N ILE A 95 14.34 -4.30 23.67
CA ILE A 95 13.93 -5.40 22.79
C ILE A 95 12.39 -5.43 22.62
N LEU A 96 11.64 -5.14 23.69
CA LEU A 96 10.17 -5.03 23.65
C LEU A 96 9.73 -3.82 22.81
N LEU A 97 10.38 -2.67 22.99
CA LEU A 97 10.11 -1.46 22.20
C LEU A 97 10.42 -1.69 20.72
N ASN A 98 11.54 -2.36 20.41
CA ASN A 98 11.84 -2.73 19.03
C ASN A 98 10.81 -3.71 18.46
N SER A 99 10.30 -4.66 19.25
CA SER A 99 9.22 -5.55 18.80
C SER A 99 7.96 -4.77 18.38
N LEU A 100 7.61 -3.71 19.11
CA LEU A 100 6.52 -2.81 18.72
C LEU A 100 6.84 -2.02 17.44
N LEU A 101 8.08 -1.54 17.29
CA LEU A 101 8.53 -0.89 16.06
C LEU A 101 8.45 -1.84 14.85
N ILE A 102 8.84 -3.11 15.01
CA ILE A 102 8.77 -4.12 13.96
C ILE A 102 7.30 -4.41 13.61
N MET A 103 6.40 -4.47 14.59
CA MET A 103 4.95 -4.57 14.35
C MET A 103 4.44 -3.38 13.51
N PHE A 104 4.92 -2.18 13.80
CA PHE A 104 4.56 -0.99 13.01
C PHE A 104 5.08 -1.06 11.57
N PHE A 105 6.31 -1.55 11.35
CA PHE A 105 6.81 -1.78 10.00
C PHE A 105 6.00 -2.85 9.26
N LEU A 106 5.65 -3.95 9.91
CA LEU A 106 4.76 -4.97 9.36
C LEU A 106 3.41 -4.37 8.94
N PHE A 107 2.82 -3.50 9.77
CA PHE A 107 1.56 -2.82 9.46
C PHE A 107 1.69 -1.89 8.24
N ILE A 108 2.74 -1.07 8.17
CA ILE A 108 2.99 -0.20 7.01
C ILE A 108 3.15 -1.05 5.75
N GLU A 109 3.95 -2.11 5.83
CA GLU A 109 4.23 -2.99 4.71
C GLU A 109 2.97 -3.72 4.24
N ALA A 110 2.13 -4.21 5.15
CA ALA A 110 0.85 -4.83 4.84
C ALA A 110 -0.08 -3.87 4.11
N ARG A 111 -0.16 -2.61 4.54
CA ARG A 111 -0.92 -1.58 3.80
C ARG A 111 -0.40 -1.41 2.38
N ARG A 112 0.93 -1.35 2.18
CA ARG A 112 1.55 -1.25 0.85
C ARG A 112 1.31 -2.51 0.02
N TYR A 113 1.29 -3.67 0.66
CA TYR A 113 1.11 -4.96 0.01
C TYR A 113 -0.29 -5.08 -0.62
N ARG A 114 -1.32 -4.46 -0.04
CA ARG A 114 -2.66 -4.40 -0.65
C ARG A 114 -2.67 -3.66 -1.99
N PHE A 115 -1.91 -2.56 -2.10
CA PHE A 115 -1.75 -1.85 -3.37
C PHE A 115 -1.00 -2.69 -4.39
N TYR A 116 0.08 -3.35 -3.96
CA TYR A 116 0.81 -4.27 -4.83
C TYR A 116 -0.08 -5.43 -5.32
N ASP A 117 -0.92 -6.00 -4.45
CA ASP A 117 -1.85 -7.08 -4.82
C ASP A 117 -2.90 -6.61 -5.85
N LEU A 118 -3.36 -5.37 -5.76
CA LEU A 118 -4.24 -4.78 -6.78
C LEU A 118 -3.53 -4.69 -8.15
N TRP A 119 -2.39 -4.00 -8.21
CA TRP A 119 -1.68 -3.78 -9.47
C TRP A 119 -1.21 -5.08 -10.13
N ARG A 120 -0.67 -6.02 -9.34
CA ARG A 120 -0.25 -7.32 -9.89
C ARG A 120 -1.42 -8.14 -10.43
N THR A 121 -2.63 -7.97 -9.87
CA THR A 121 -3.83 -8.68 -10.33
C THR A 121 -4.27 -8.16 -11.69
N ARG A 122 -4.29 -6.82 -11.89
CA ARG A 122 -4.58 -6.21 -13.20
C ARG A 122 -3.60 -6.64 -14.28
N VAL A 123 -2.30 -6.60 -13.96
CA VAL A 123 -1.23 -7.07 -14.84
C VAL A 123 -1.47 -8.54 -15.20
N ARG A 124 -1.78 -9.39 -14.21
CA ARG A 124 -1.99 -10.82 -14.44
C ARG A 124 -3.19 -11.12 -15.34
N VAL A 125 -4.30 -10.40 -15.17
CA VAL A 125 -5.47 -10.53 -16.05
C VAL A 125 -5.09 -10.18 -17.49
N MET A 126 -4.39 -9.07 -17.73
CA MET A 126 -3.93 -8.73 -19.09
C MET A 126 -2.93 -9.75 -19.67
N GLU A 127 -2.00 -10.26 -18.86
CA GLU A 127 -1.06 -11.30 -19.28
C GLU A 127 -1.78 -12.58 -19.75
N THR A 128 -2.75 -13.04 -18.95
CA THR A 128 -3.42 -14.33 -19.16
C THR A 128 -4.55 -14.27 -20.18
N GLU A 129 -5.24 -13.14 -20.31
CA GLU A 129 -6.44 -13.02 -21.15
C GLU A 129 -6.21 -12.27 -22.46
N PHE A 130 -5.15 -11.47 -22.57
CA PHE A 130 -4.82 -10.74 -23.80
C PHE A 130 -3.53 -11.24 -24.44
N PHE A 131 -2.42 -11.30 -23.68
CA PHE A 131 -1.14 -11.69 -24.25
C PHE A 131 -1.02 -13.20 -24.47
N ALA A 132 -1.49 -14.02 -23.54
CA ALA A 132 -1.45 -15.48 -23.70
C ALA A 132 -2.37 -15.93 -24.84
N ASP A 133 -3.59 -15.38 -24.92
CA ASP A 133 -4.54 -15.66 -26.00
C ASP A 133 -3.99 -15.28 -27.39
N MET A 134 -3.24 -14.17 -27.48
CA MET A 134 -2.57 -13.79 -28.73
C MET A 134 -1.49 -14.80 -29.17
N LEU A 135 -0.84 -15.49 -28.24
CA LEU A 135 0.22 -16.46 -28.53
C LEU A 135 -0.32 -17.86 -28.83
N ALA A 136 -1.33 -18.27 -28.08
CA ALA A 136 -1.98 -19.56 -28.21
C ALA A 136 -3.48 -19.36 -27.96
N PRO A 137 -4.25 -19.03 -29.02
CA PRO A 137 -5.68 -18.85 -28.90
C PRO A 137 -6.31 -20.14 -28.40
N GLU A 138 -6.92 -20.07 -27.22
CA GLU A 138 -7.68 -21.19 -26.67
C GLU A 138 -9.15 -20.93 -26.99
N PRO A 139 -9.88 -21.88 -27.62
CA PRO A 139 -11.29 -21.68 -27.93
C PRO A 139 -12.03 -21.29 -26.67
N ASP A 140 -12.76 -20.16 -26.72
CA ASP A 140 -13.40 -19.46 -25.59
C ASP A 140 -13.63 -20.42 -24.43
N SER A 141 -12.72 -20.38 -23.46
CA SER A 141 -12.82 -21.14 -22.21
C SER A 141 -13.88 -20.43 -21.38
N ASP A 142 -15.14 -20.60 -21.80
CA ASP A 142 -16.33 -20.00 -21.23
C ASP A 142 -16.38 -20.37 -19.75
N THR A 143 -15.82 -19.48 -18.92
CA THR A 143 -15.56 -19.76 -17.51
C THR A 143 -16.81 -19.55 -16.66
N GLY A 144 -17.99 -19.41 -17.30
CA GLY A 144 -19.28 -19.16 -16.65
C GLY A 144 -19.39 -17.80 -15.95
N GLY A 145 -18.44 -16.88 -16.17
CA GLY A 145 -18.37 -15.57 -15.51
C GLY A 145 -18.13 -14.40 -16.47
N PRO A 146 -18.10 -13.15 -15.97
CA PRO A 146 -17.98 -11.95 -16.80
C PRO A 146 -16.73 -11.97 -17.69
N HIS A 147 -16.82 -11.32 -18.85
CA HIS A 147 -15.68 -11.21 -19.75
C HIS A 147 -14.54 -10.43 -19.08
N TRP A 148 -13.27 -10.81 -19.28
CA TRP A 148 -12.14 -10.20 -18.57
C TRP A 148 -12.03 -8.67 -18.75
N ARG A 149 -12.47 -8.17 -19.92
CA ARG A 149 -12.52 -6.73 -20.21
C ARG A 149 -13.52 -6.00 -19.33
N GLU A 150 -14.64 -6.65 -19.01
CA GLU A 150 -15.66 -6.09 -18.13
C GLU A 150 -15.13 -6.03 -16.69
N LEU A 151 -14.52 -7.11 -16.21
CA LEU A 151 -13.86 -7.14 -14.90
C LEU A 151 -12.79 -6.04 -14.78
N LEU A 152 -11.93 -5.90 -15.80
CA LEU A 152 -10.88 -4.88 -15.82
C LEU A 152 -11.46 -3.47 -15.89
N ALA A 153 -12.51 -3.25 -16.70
CA ALA A 153 -13.16 -1.96 -16.80
C ALA A 153 -13.80 -1.55 -15.46
N GLN A 154 -14.51 -2.47 -14.80
CA GLN A 154 -15.12 -2.25 -13.49
C GLN A 154 -14.06 -1.91 -12.43
N ASP A 155 -12.99 -2.71 -12.32
CA ASP A 155 -11.89 -2.42 -11.37
C ASP A 155 -11.15 -1.11 -11.69
N LEU A 156 -11.10 -0.68 -12.96
CA LEU A 156 -10.56 0.64 -13.33
C LEU A 156 -11.49 1.80 -12.94
N MET A 157 -12.79 1.61 -13.02
CA MET A 157 -13.79 2.62 -12.62
C MET A 157 -13.89 2.71 -11.09
N GLU A 158 -13.95 1.57 -10.42
CA GLU A 158 -14.20 1.42 -8.98
C GLU A 158 -13.13 0.51 -8.36
N PRO A 159 -11.91 1.02 -8.13
CA PRO A 159 -10.82 0.23 -7.61
C PRO A 159 -11.07 -0.20 -6.16
N HIS A 160 -11.03 -1.51 -5.90
CA HIS A 160 -11.15 -2.09 -4.57
C HIS A 160 -9.90 -2.90 -4.18
N PHE A 161 -9.71 -3.14 -2.88
CA PHE A 161 -8.62 -4.00 -2.43
C PHE A 161 -9.08 -5.45 -2.34
N ASN A 162 -8.40 -6.35 -3.08
CA ASN A 162 -8.73 -7.79 -3.13
C ASN A 162 -8.51 -8.54 -1.82
N ILE A 163 -7.70 -7.98 -0.91
CA ILE A 163 -7.37 -8.60 0.37
C ILE A 163 -7.58 -7.60 1.50
N SER A 164 -8.00 -8.12 2.66
CA SER A 164 -8.14 -7.32 3.88
C SER A 164 -6.78 -6.94 4.44
N LEU A 165 -6.74 -5.93 5.33
CA LEU A 165 -5.51 -5.55 6.00
C LEU A 165 -4.97 -6.66 6.91
N LEU A 166 -5.86 -7.34 7.61
CA LEU A 166 -5.49 -8.44 8.51
C LEU A 166 -4.87 -9.61 7.74
N GLU A 167 -5.47 -9.95 6.60
CA GLU A 167 -4.92 -10.97 5.70
C GLU A 167 -3.56 -10.57 5.12
N ALA A 168 -3.41 -9.31 4.70
CA ALA A 168 -2.13 -8.78 4.24
C ALA A 168 -1.06 -8.86 5.33
N MET A 169 -1.39 -8.52 6.58
CA MET A 169 -0.49 -8.63 7.73
C MET A 169 -0.09 -10.09 7.98
N SER A 170 -1.03 -11.02 7.98
CA SER A 170 -0.76 -12.45 8.17
C SER A 170 0.19 -13.01 7.11
N ARG A 171 -0.07 -12.69 5.83
CA ARG A 171 0.79 -13.11 4.70
C ARG A 171 2.20 -12.57 4.82
N ARG A 172 2.37 -11.28 5.15
CA ARG A 172 3.71 -10.67 5.31
C ARG A 172 4.41 -11.15 6.56
N LEU A 173 3.67 -11.39 7.66
CA LEU A 173 4.20 -11.94 8.90
C LEU A 173 4.91 -13.27 8.64
N ARG A 174 4.21 -14.25 8.07
CA ARG A 174 4.75 -15.59 7.82
C ARG A 174 5.94 -15.60 6.86
N ARG A 175 5.87 -14.81 5.79
CA ARG A 175 6.90 -14.84 4.74
C ARG A 175 8.16 -14.06 5.10
N ASN A 176 8.07 -12.98 5.88
CA ASN A 176 9.20 -12.05 6.06
C ASN A 176 9.53 -11.72 7.51
N TYR A 177 8.52 -11.62 8.39
CA TYR A 177 8.74 -11.10 9.75
C TYR A 177 8.80 -12.18 10.85
N VAL A 178 8.35 -13.41 10.57
CA VAL A 178 8.28 -14.49 11.57
C VAL A 178 9.64 -14.72 12.23
N TRP A 179 10.71 -14.72 11.44
CA TRP A 179 12.08 -14.91 11.92
C TRP A 179 12.61 -13.72 12.71
N ILE A 180 12.23 -12.49 12.34
CA ILE A 180 12.60 -11.27 13.08
C ILE A 180 11.95 -11.30 14.47
N PHE A 181 10.66 -11.62 14.56
CA PHE A 181 9.96 -11.72 15.83
C PHE A 181 10.45 -12.90 16.68
N ALA A 182 10.70 -14.06 16.08
CA ALA A 182 11.27 -15.20 16.79
C ALA A 182 12.64 -14.87 17.39
N LEU A 183 13.50 -14.18 16.63
CA LEU A 183 14.79 -13.70 17.10
C LEU A 183 14.65 -12.71 18.25
N LEU A 184 13.71 -11.76 18.17
CA LEU A 184 13.46 -10.79 19.24
C LEU A 184 12.95 -11.46 20.52
N ALA A 185 12.02 -12.41 20.41
CA ALA A 185 11.52 -13.17 21.55
C ALA A 185 12.64 -13.99 22.21
N LEU A 186 13.43 -14.72 21.42
CA LEU A 186 14.58 -15.48 21.90
C LEU A 186 15.62 -14.56 22.57
N SER A 187 15.89 -13.42 21.95
CA SER A 187 16.84 -12.42 22.48
C SER A 187 16.38 -11.84 23.80
N TRP A 188 15.08 -11.57 23.97
CA TRP A 188 14.54 -11.09 25.23
C TRP A 188 14.71 -12.13 26.34
N VAL A 189 14.33 -13.39 26.08
CA VAL A 189 14.49 -14.50 27.03
C VAL A 189 15.96 -14.66 27.41
N THR A 190 16.85 -14.62 26.42
CA THR A 190 18.30 -14.71 26.62
C THR A 190 18.80 -13.55 27.47
N LYS A 191 18.40 -12.31 27.17
CA LYS A 191 18.84 -11.11 27.89
C LYS A 191 18.46 -11.17 29.37
N VAL A 192 17.23 -11.58 29.69
CA VAL A 192 16.77 -11.73 31.08
C VAL A 192 17.46 -12.91 31.78
N GLY A 193 17.72 -14.00 31.06
CA GLY A 193 18.36 -15.20 31.62
C GLY A 193 19.84 -15.05 31.94
N ILE A 194 20.62 -14.35 31.12
CA ILE A 194 22.09 -14.28 31.27
C ILE A 194 22.59 -13.03 31.98
N HIS A 195 21.79 -11.97 32.09
CA HIS A 195 22.19 -10.70 32.69
C HIS A 195 21.38 -10.36 33.95
N PRO A 196 22.01 -9.75 34.98
CA PRO A 196 23.44 -9.36 35.03
C PRO A 196 24.41 -10.54 35.17
N THR A 197 23.95 -11.64 35.77
CA THR A 197 24.65 -12.93 35.87
C THR A 197 23.72 -14.03 35.35
N ILE A 198 24.23 -15.24 35.11
CA ILE A 198 23.39 -16.36 34.68
C ILE A 198 22.39 -16.72 35.79
N ALA A 199 21.09 -16.67 35.48
CA ALA A 199 20.03 -16.99 36.42
C ALA A 199 20.12 -18.45 36.88
N GLN A 200 19.97 -18.68 38.18
CA GLN A 200 20.03 -20.02 38.78
C GLN A 200 18.65 -20.62 39.03
N SER A 201 17.57 -19.85 38.86
CA SER A 201 16.20 -20.30 39.06
C SER A 201 15.19 -19.54 38.19
N PHE A 202 14.00 -20.11 38.00
CA PHE A 202 12.88 -19.43 37.34
C PHE A 202 12.38 -18.20 38.12
N GLY A 203 12.48 -18.21 39.46
CA GLY A 203 12.13 -17.07 40.30
C GLY A 203 13.01 -15.86 40.00
N GLU A 204 14.32 -16.09 39.81
CA GLU A 204 15.26 -15.04 39.46
C GLU A 204 14.98 -14.45 38.05
N VAL A 205 14.61 -15.29 37.07
CA VAL A 205 14.17 -14.82 35.74
C VAL A 205 12.90 -13.99 35.85
N TYR A 206 11.94 -14.42 36.69
CA TYR A 206 10.72 -13.68 36.94
C TYR A 206 11.04 -12.31 37.57
N ASP A 207 11.86 -12.24 38.61
CA ASP A 207 12.20 -10.97 39.27
C ASP A 207 12.92 -10.00 38.32
N ARG A 208 13.80 -10.53 37.45
CA ARG A 208 14.50 -9.74 36.42
C ARG A 208 13.62 -9.26 35.27
N ALA A 209 12.44 -9.84 35.09
CA ALA A 209 11.49 -9.38 34.07
C ALA A 209 10.85 -8.03 34.43
N ALA A 210 10.88 -7.62 35.71
CA ALA A 210 10.40 -6.30 36.14
C ALA A 210 11.25 -5.19 35.54
N VAL A 211 10.62 -4.08 35.17
CA VAL A 211 11.33 -2.92 34.63
C VAL A 211 10.80 -1.62 35.21
N GLY A 212 11.62 -1.00 36.05
CA GLY A 212 11.24 0.22 36.76
C GLY A 212 9.97 -0.01 37.58
N PRO A 213 8.92 0.80 37.41
CA PRO A 213 7.66 0.64 38.14
C PRO A 213 6.78 -0.52 37.63
N LEU A 214 7.13 -1.12 36.49
CA LEU A 214 6.33 -2.17 35.87
C LEU A 214 6.70 -3.54 36.45
N PRO A 215 5.76 -4.23 37.10
CA PRO A 215 6.03 -5.51 37.75
C PRO A 215 6.25 -6.64 36.72
N SER A 216 6.95 -7.69 37.15
CA SER A 216 7.30 -8.84 36.30
C SER A 216 6.10 -9.51 35.62
N TRP A 217 5.03 -9.75 36.37
CA TRP A 217 3.82 -10.40 35.81
C TRP A 217 3.24 -9.61 34.64
N PHE A 218 3.31 -8.27 34.68
CA PHE A 218 2.79 -7.42 33.61
C PHE A 218 3.65 -7.54 32.36
N MET A 219 4.98 -7.52 32.52
CA MET A 219 5.90 -7.67 31.40
C MET A 219 5.80 -9.05 30.73
N LEU A 220 5.68 -10.11 31.52
CA LEU A 220 5.48 -11.47 31.02
C LEU A 220 4.14 -11.62 30.32
N LEU A 221 3.06 -11.09 30.91
CA LEU A 221 1.73 -11.11 30.29
C LEU A 221 1.73 -10.34 28.97
N PHE A 222 2.32 -9.15 28.94
CA PHE A 222 2.43 -8.35 27.72
C PHE A 222 3.22 -9.09 26.63
N GLY A 223 4.39 -9.65 26.99
CA GLY A 223 5.21 -10.43 26.06
C GLY A 223 4.48 -11.67 25.54
N ALA A 224 3.80 -12.41 26.42
CA ALA A 224 3.02 -13.59 26.05
C ALA A 224 1.82 -13.23 25.17
N ALA A 225 1.08 -12.18 25.51
CA ALA A 225 -0.07 -11.69 24.72
C ALA A 225 0.38 -11.20 23.34
N PHE A 226 1.49 -10.46 23.27
CA PHE A 226 2.04 -9.96 22.01
C PHE A 226 2.47 -11.11 21.09
N ASN A 227 3.26 -12.05 21.60
CA ASN A 227 3.72 -13.21 20.81
C ASN A 227 2.57 -14.16 20.47
N GLY A 228 1.63 -14.39 21.40
CA GLY A 228 0.41 -15.16 21.14
C GLY A 228 -0.45 -14.52 20.05
N GLY A 229 -0.58 -13.18 20.06
CA GLY A 229 -1.26 -12.43 19.00
C GLY A 229 -0.58 -12.56 17.64
N LEU A 230 0.76 -12.60 17.60
CA LEU A 230 1.51 -12.87 16.37
C LEU A 230 1.28 -14.30 15.84
N VAL A 231 1.31 -15.31 16.72
CA VAL A 231 1.03 -16.70 16.34
C VAL A 231 -0.39 -16.83 15.80
N TRP A 232 -1.36 -16.26 16.51
CA TRP A 232 -2.76 -16.23 16.08
C TRP A 232 -2.92 -15.52 14.73
N LEU A 233 -2.29 -14.36 14.54
CA LEU A 233 -2.29 -13.65 13.26
C LEU A 233 -1.67 -14.48 12.13
N GLY A 234 -0.58 -15.20 12.41
CA GLY A 234 0.05 -16.10 11.45
C GLY A 234 -0.88 -17.25 11.03
N TRP A 235 -1.61 -17.83 11.98
CA TRP A 235 -2.54 -18.93 11.73
C TRP A 235 -3.76 -18.53 10.89
N LEU A 236 -4.33 -17.33 11.11
CA LEU A 236 -5.48 -16.84 10.33
C LEU A 236 -5.27 -16.85 8.81
N GLY A 237 -4.02 -16.65 8.35
CA GLY A 237 -3.72 -16.62 6.92
C GLY A 237 -3.58 -18.00 6.28
N GLU A 238 -3.60 -19.09 7.04
CA GLU A 238 -3.46 -20.46 6.51
C GLU A 238 -4.74 -20.91 5.82
N GLN A 239 -5.90 -20.56 6.38
CA GLN A 239 -7.21 -20.85 5.78
C GLN A 239 -7.45 -20.12 4.45
N SER A 240 -6.77 -19.00 4.18
CA SER A 240 -6.93 -18.25 2.91
C SER A 240 -5.86 -18.58 1.86
N GLN A 241 -4.93 -19.50 2.14
CA GLN A 241 -3.76 -19.78 1.29
C GLN A 241 -3.87 -21.07 0.47
N GLU A 242 -4.78 -22.00 0.78
CA GLU A 242 -4.90 -23.27 0.04
C GLU A 242 -5.16 -23.11 -1.46
N SER A 243 -5.58 -21.93 -1.95
CA SER A 243 -5.80 -21.69 -3.38
C SER A 243 -4.71 -20.86 -4.10
N SER A 244 -3.84 -20.13 -3.39
CA SER A 244 -2.98 -19.10 -4.00
C SER A 244 -1.49 -19.40 -3.92
N GLY A 245 -0.99 -20.00 -5.00
CA GLY A 245 0.44 -20.19 -5.25
C GLY A 245 1.22 -18.87 -5.24
N GLU A 246 2.55 -18.95 -5.29
CA GLU A 246 3.43 -17.77 -5.40
C GLU A 246 3.12 -16.94 -6.65
N ILE A 247 2.62 -17.61 -7.69
CA ILE A 247 2.13 -17.02 -8.93
C ILE A 247 0.61 -17.09 -8.92
N LEU A 248 -0.04 -15.96 -9.17
CA LEU A 248 -1.49 -15.88 -9.28
C LEU A 248 -1.93 -16.65 -10.54
N SER A 249 -2.77 -17.66 -10.38
CA SER A 249 -3.34 -18.37 -11.52
C SER A 249 -4.33 -17.49 -12.29
N ARG A 250 -4.71 -17.91 -13.50
CA ARG A 250 -5.70 -17.20 -14.33
C ARG A 250 -7.03 -17.06 -13.59
N ASN A 251 -7.55 -18.14 -13.03
CA ASN A 251 -8.85 -18.16 -12.33
C ASN A 251 -8.83 -17.27 -11.09
N GLU A 252 -7.78 -17.36 -10.27
CA GLU A 252 -7.68 -16.53 -9.08
C GLU A 252 -7.57 -15.03 -9.39
N ALA A 253 -6.92 -14.66 -10.51
CA ALA A 253 -6.85 -13.28 -10.94
C ALA A 253 -8.24 -12.75 -11.32
N ARG A 254 -9.05 -13.57 -11.99
CA ARG A 254 -10.45 -13.26 -12.33
C ARG A 254 -11.31 -13.19 -11.08
N ASP A 255 -11.22 -14.18 -10.19
CA ASP A 255 -12.01 -14.25 -8.95
C ASP A 255 -11.74 -13.05 -8.05
N LYS A 256 -10.48 -12.65 -7.90
CA LYS A 256 -10.13 -11.44 -7.14
C LYS A 256 -10.76 -10.18 -7.72
N MET A 257 -10.72 -10.04 -9.04
CA MET A 257 -11.29 -8.88 -9.73
C MET A 257 -12.82 -8.89 -9.70
N GLY A 258 -13.46 -10.06 -9.76
CA GLY A 258 -14.92 -10.21 -9.64
C GLY A 258 -15.44 -10.17 -8.21
N SER A 259 -14.64 -10.51 -7.19
CA SER A 259 -15.10 -10.52 -5.79
C SER A 259 -15.46 -9.14 -5.24
N GLY A 260 -14.96 -8.06 -5.85
CA GLY A 260 -15.37 -6.71 -5.49
C GLY A 260 -16.75 -6.32 -6.00
N THR A 261 -17.27 -7.02 -7.02
CA THR A 261 -18.56 -6.72 -7.65
C THR A 261 -19.74 -7.45 -6.99
N ALA A 262 -19.46 -8.48 -6.18
CA ALA A 262 -20.49 -9.31 -5.51
C ALA A 262 -20.88 -8.83 -4.11
N ASN A 263 -20.21 -7.81 -3.56
CA ASN A 263 -20.46 -7.27 -2.21
C ASN A 263 -21.31 -5.97 -2.22
N GLU A 264 -21.98 -5.67 -3.34
CA GLU A 264 -23.01 -4.62 -3.44
C GLU A 264 -24.43 -5.21 -3.54
#